data_AF-A0A3C1FW21-F1
#
_entry.id   AF-A0A3C1FW21-F1
#
_cell.length_a   1.000
_cell.length_b   1.000
_cell.length_c   1.000
_cell.angle_alpha   90.00
_cell.angle_beta   90.00
_cell.angle_gamma   90.00
#
_symmetry.space_group_name_H-M   'P 1'
#
loop_
_entity.id
_entity.type
_entity.pdbx_description
1 polymer ?
#
loop_
_entity_poly.entity_id
_entity_poly.type
_entity_poly.pdbx_seq_one_letter_code
_entity_poly.pdbx_strand_id
1 'polypeptide(L)'
;MTDIAPQDALAVNSTGKSFGGFLGVELSNITFKGEKEAANDTLKEWAEYIRIDGNIRQLEQQGKFKEALELNIGTKPGQSNWQFDRFDKALGSTLDINQKEFDQKISYAFSRLNIFPYVLAVWLIAVIIASVIGMKPRLDEYRF
;
A
#
# COMPACT_ATOMS: atom_id res chain seq x y z
N MET A 1 -19.99 -6.26 9.31
CA MET A 1 -18.53 -6.41 9.41
C MET A 1 -18.29 -6.89 10.83
N THR A 2 -17.76 -8.08 11.04
CA THR A 2 -17.61 -8.65 12.38
C THR A 2 -16.39 -8.02 13.03
N ASP A 3 -16.54 -7.38 14.19
CA ASP A 3 -15.42 -6.89 14.98
C ASP A 3 -14.68 -8.09 15.56
N ILE A 4 -13.64 -8.51 14.85
CA ILE A 4 -12.75 -9.59 15.27
C ILE A 4 -11.69 -8.97 16.15
N ALA A 5 -11.51 -9.53 17.34
CA ALA A 5 -10.52 -9.03 18.26
C ALA A 5 -9.11 -9.17 17.64
N PRO A 6 -8.19 -8.22 17.88
CA PRO A 6 -6.86 -8.20 17.26
C PRO A 6 -6.07 -9.50 17.46
N GLN A 7 -6.21 -10.13 18.62
CA GLN A 7 -5.63 -11.43 18.93
C GLN A 7 -6.15 -12.58 18.06
N ASP A 8 -7.40 -12.49 17.59
CA ASP A 8 -8.03 -13.47 16.71
C ASP A 8 -7.81 -13.12 15.24
N ALA A 9 -7.40 -11.89 14.93
CA ALA A 9 -7.23 -11.40 13.56
C ALA A 9 -6.17 -12.20 12.77
N LEU A 10 -5.08 -12.61 13.43
CA LEU A 10 -4.07 -13.51 12.82
C LEU A 10 -4.65 -14.86 12.46
N ALA A 11 -5.37 -15.48 13.40
CA ALA A 11 -5.99 -16.79 13.21
C ALA A 11 -7.06 -16.73 12.11
N VAL A 12 -7.91 -15.70 12.13
CA VAL A 12 -8.95 -15.49 11.12
C VAL A 12 -8.35 -15.23 9.74
N ASN A 13 -7.30 -14.40 9.63
CA ASN A 13 -6.60 -14.17 8.36
C ASN A 13 -6.07 -15.49 7.76
N SER A 14 -5.52 -16.38 8.59
CA SER A 14 -5.04 -17.70 8.15
C SER A 14 -6.13 -18.62 7.61
N THR A 15 -7.40 -18.38 7.96
CA THR A 15 -8.57 -19.12 7.44
C THR A 15 -9.20 -18.50 6.19
N GLY A 16 -8.62 -17.41 5.67
CA GLY A 16 -9.14 -16.71 4.49
C GLY A 16 -10.36 -15.83 4.77
N LYS A 17 -10.68 -15.57 6.04
CA LYS A 17 -11.72 -14.60 6.43
C LYS A 17 -11.06 -13.24 6.70
N SER A 18 -11.62 -12.19 6.12
CA SER A 18 -11.22 -10.79 6.38
C SER A 18 -11.86 -10.30 7.69
N PHE A 19 -11.12 -9.51 8.47
CA PHE A 19 -11.67 -8.75 9.59
C PHE A 19 -11.98 -7.30 9.19
N GLY A 20 -12.61 -6.53 10.08
CA GLY A 20 -13.08 -5.17 9.78
C GLY A 20 -11.99 -4.13 9.47
N GLY A 21 -12.41 -2.96 8.97
CA GLY A 21 -11.57 -1.77 8.83
C GLY A 21 -10.54 -1.80 7.70
N PHE A 22 -9.72 -0.75 7.60
CA PHE A 22 -8.73 -0.60 6.53
C PHE A 22 -7.65 -1.69 6.55
N LEU A 23 -7.22 -2.13 7.73
CA LEU A 23 -6.22 -3.20 7.86
C LEU A 23 -6.76 -4.55 7.35
N GLY A 24 -8.04 -4.85 7.61
CA GLY A 24 -8.68 -6.06 7.09
C GLY A 24 -8.96 -6.02 5.59
N VAL A 25 -9.15 -4.82 5.01
CA VAL A 25 -9.19 -4.60 3.56
C VAL A 25 -7.81 -4.85 2.94
N GLU A 26 -6.75 -4.28 3.52
CA GLU A 26 -5.38 -4.48 3.06
C GLU A 26 -4.99 -5.97 3.04
N LEU A 27 -5.28 -6.68 4.12
CA LEU A 27 -4.98 -8.12 4.22
C LEU A 27 -5.78 -8.99 3.25
N SER A 28 -6.92 -8.50 2.77
CA SER A 28 -7.69 -9.16 1.71
C SER A 28 -7.14 -8.89 0.30
N ASN A 29 -6.18 -7.96 0.16
CA ASN A 29 -5.65 -7.47 -1.10
C ASN A 29 -4.13 -7.66 -1.26
N ILE A 30 -3.56 -8.65 -0.58
CA ILE A 30 -2.13 -8.98 -0.68
C ILE A 30 -1.77 -9.37 -2.11
N THR A 31 -0.88 -8.61 -2.72
CA THR A 31 -0.57 -8.66 -4.15
C THR A 31 0.94 -8.84 -4.42
N PHE A 32 1.78 -8.27 -3.57
CA PHE A 32 3.20 -8.11 -3.82
C PHE A 32 4.07 -9.07 -3.02
N LYS A 33 5.28 -9.32 -3.52
CA LYS A 33 6.24 -10.20 -2.84
C LYS A 33 6.68 -9.59 -1.51
N GLY A 34 6.57 -10.35 -0.42
CA GLY A 34 6.96 -9.92 0.92
C GLY A 34 5.86 -9.16 1.68
N GLU A 35 4.79 -8.75 0.98
CA GLU A 35 3.69 -7.99 1.58
C GLU A 35 2.93 -8.83 2.61
N LYS A 36 2.69 -10.11 2.33
CA LYS A 36 2.00 -11.03 3.24
C LYS A 36 2.73 -11.13 4.59
N GLU A 37 4.04 -11.28 4.53
CA GLU A 37 4.90 -11.40 5.70
C GLU A 37 4.86 -10.11 6.54
N ALA A 38 5.05 -8.95 5.89
CA ALA A 38 4.98 -7.64 6.55
C ALA A 38 3.59 -7.36 7.17
N ALA A 39 2.53 -7.71 6.46
CA ALA A 39 1.16 -7.51 6.94
C ALA A 39 0.84 -8.44 8.13
N ASN A 40 1.35 -9.68 8.11
CA ASN A 40 1.23 -10.58 9.27
C ASN A 40 2.04 -10.09 10.47
N ASP A 41 3.22 -9.50 10.27
CA ASP A 41 3.98 -8.93 11.36
C ASP A 41 3.28 -7.69 11.96
N THR A 42 2.65 -6.88 11.11
CA THR A 42 1.77 -5.77 11.55
C THR A 42 0.66 -6.28 12.49
N LEU A 43 0.00 -7.38 12.13
CA LEU A 43 -1.03 -7.99 12.96
C LEU A 43 -0.51 -8.48 14.31
N LYS A 44 0.68 -9.12 14.33
CA LYS A 44 1.29 -9.60 15.59
C LYS A 44 1.58 -8.44 16.53
N GLU A 45 2.22 -7.40 16.04
CA GLU A 45 2.60 -6.26 16.87
C GLU A 45 1.36 -5.46 17.32
N TRP A 46 0.31 -5.39 16.50
CA TRP A 46 -0.98 -4.82 16.88
C TRP A 46 -1.69 -5.63 17.97
N ALA A 47 -1.73 -6.96 17.85
CA ALA A 47 -2.34 -7.83 18.85
C ALA A 47 -1.64 -7.69 20.22
N GLU A 48 -0.30 -7.63 20.24
CA GLU A 48 0.46 -7.39 21.46
C GLU A 48 0.20 -6.00 22.06
N TYR A 49 0.09 -4.96 21.24
CA TYR A 49 -0.26 -3.61 21.72
C TYR A 49 -1.62 -3.60 22.42
N ILE A 50 -2.62 -4.25 21.82
CA ILE A 50 -3.98 -4.31 22.37
C ILE A 50 -4.02 -5.17 23.64
N ARG A 51 -3.22 -6.23 23.71
CA ARG A 51 -3.05 -7.02 24.94
C ARG A 51 -2.49 -6.15 26.09
N ILE A 52 -1.52 -5.28 25.80
CA ILE A 52 -0.96 -4.34 26.79
C ILE A 52 -2.01 -3.31 27.22
N ASP A 53 -2.79 -2.74 26.30
CA ASP A 53 -3.91 -1.85 26.63
C ASP A 53 -4.93 -2.52 27.57
N GLY A 54 -5.26 -3.79 27.31
CA GLY A 54 -6.12 -4.59 28.20
C GLY A 54 -5.55 -4.71 29.62
N ASN A 55 -4.24 -4.93 29.75
CA ASN A 55 -3.57 -4.99 31.06
C ASN A 55 -3.60 -3.63 31.78
N ILE A 56 -3.45 -2.51 31.06
CA ILE A 56 -3.55 -1.16 31.62
C ILE A 56 -4.93 -0.97 32.24
N ARG A 57 -6.00 -1.27 31.50
CA ARG A 57 -7.38 -1.17 32.00
C ARG A 57 -7.62 -2.08 33.21
N GLN A 58 -7.03 -3.29 33.22
CA GLN A 58 -7.13 -4.18 34.35
C GLN A 58 -6.43 -3.61 35.60
N LEU A 59 -5.27 -2.98 35.45
CA LEU A 59 -4.57 -2.30 36.55
C LEU A 59 -5.39 -1.12 37.09
N GLU A 60 -6.01 -0.33 36.22
CA GLU A 60 -6.92 0.75 36.64
C GLU A 60 -8.13 0.22 37.43
N GLN A 61 -8.76 -0.86 36.97
CA GLN A 61 -9.88 -1.50 37.68
C GLN A 61 -9.47 -2.05 39.06
N GLN A 62 -8.20 -2.41 39.23
CA GLN A 62 -7.64 -2.86 40.51
C GLN A 62 -7.19 -1.69 41.42
N GLY A 63 -7.36 -0.44 40.99
CA GLY A 63 -6.88 0.75 41.72
C GLY A 63 -5.36 0.95 41.66
N LYS A 64 -4.65 0.21 40.80
CA LYS A 64 -3.19 0.26 40.63
C LYS A 64 -2.78 1.32 39.61
N PHE A 65 -3.15 2.56 39.89
CA PHE A 65 -2.99 3.66 38.92
C PHE A 65 -1.54 3.98 38.58
N LYS A 66 -0.61 3.80 39.52
CA LYS A 66 0.81 4.07 39.28
C LYS A 66 1.40 3.06 38.30
N GLU A 67 1.09 1.79 38.48
CA GLU A 67 1.49 0.69 37.60
C GLU A 67 0.84 0.81 36.22
N ALA A 68 -0.45 1.19 36.16
CA ALA A 68 -1.15 1.46 34.92
C ALA A 68 -0.47 2.60 34.14
N LEU A 69 -0.14 3.71 34.81
CA LEU A 69 0.53 4.85 34.21
C LEU A 69 1.93 4.47 33.71
N GLU A 70 2.73 3.76 34.52
CA GLU A 70 4.07 3.31 34.13
C GLU A 70 4.02 2.39 32.90
N LEU A 71 3.04 1.49 32.84
CA LEU A 71 2.86 0.61 31.68
C LEU A 71 2.43 1.40 30.43
N ASN A 72 1.56 2.41 30.60
CA ASN A 72 1.01 3.21 29.50
C ASN A 72 2.04 4.15 28.85
N ILE A 73 2.88 4.83 29.63
CA ILE A 73 3.87 5.78 29.08
C ILE A 73 5.25 5.16 28.86
N GLY A 74 5.43 3.92 29.30
CA GLY A 74 6.71 3.23 29.32
C GLY A 74 7.25 2.88 27.93
N THR A 75 8.57 2.99 27.78
CA THR A 75 9.32 2.76 26.53
C THR A 75 10.24 1.55 26.59
N LYS A 76 10.18 0.74 27.66
CA LYS A 76 10.93 -0.52 27.77
C LYS A 76 10.20 -1.66 27.05
N PRO A 77 10.90 -2.74 26.67
CA PRO A 77 10.26 -3.93 26.13
C PRO A 77 9.07 -4.40 26.97
N GLY A 78 7.92 -4.62 26.32
CA GLY A 78 6.67 -5.01 26.98
C GLY A 78 5.83 -3.86 27.55
N GLN A 79 6.23 -2.60 27.34
CA GLN A 79 5.44 -1.42 27.69
C GLN A 79 4.76 -0.80 26.47
N SER A 80 3.72 0.01 26.71
CA SER A 80 2.78 0.47 25.68
C SER A 80 3.44 1.27 24.56
N ASN A 81 4.24 2.30 24.86
CA ASN A 81 4.90 3.11 23.82
C ASN A 81 5.91 2.28 23.01
N TRP A 82 6.68 1.41 23.68
CA TRP A 82 7.61 0.52 22.99
C TRP A 82 6.90 -0.43 22.02
N GLN A 83 5.75 -0.98 22.43
CA GLN A 83 4.99 -1.89 21.60
C GLN A 83 4.29 -1.15 20.45
N PHE A 84 3.80 0.07 20.70
CA PHE A 84 3.25 0.93 19.66
C PHE A 84 4.29 1.24 18.58
N ASP A 85 5.52 1.60 18.96
CA ASP A 85 6.62 1.85 18.01
C ASP A 85 6.92 0.64 17.11
N ARG A 86 6.73 -0.59 17.63
CA ARG A 86 6.91 -1.81 16.83
C ARG A 86 5.76 -2.02 15.86
N PHE A 87 4.53 -1.80 16.32
CA PHE A 87 3.35 -1.84 15.48
C PHE A 87 3.45 -0.82 14.33
N ASP A 88 3.83 0.41 14.63
CA ASP A 88 4.00 1.49 13.63
C ASP A 88 5.07 1.12 12.58
N LYS A 89 6.22 0.60 13.01
CA LYS A 89 7.28 0.13 12.09
C LYS A 89 6.84 -1.04 11.20
N ALA A 90 6.10 -1.99 11.77
CA ALA A 90 5.60 -3.14 11.01
C ALA A 90 4.56 -2.69 9.97
N LEU A 91 3.66 -1.77 10.35
CA LEU A 91 2.70 -1.17 9.44
C LEU A 91 3.41 -0.39 8.32
N GLY A 92 4.40 0.43 8.68
CA GLY A 92 5.23 1.17 7.73
C GLY A 92 5.92 0.26 6.71
N SER A 93 6.41 -0.90 7.14
CA SER A 93 7.03 -1.89 6.23
C SER A 93 6.04 -2.42 5.18
N THR A 94 4.77 -2.62 5.55
CA THR A 94 3.71 -3.04 4.62
C THR A 94 3.41 -1.93 3.60
N LEU A 95 3.34 -0.68 4.07
CA LEU A 95 3.11 0.49 3.22
C LEU A 95 4.27 0.73 2.24
N ASP A 96 5.52 0.56 2.69
CA ASP A 96 6.71 0.75 1.86
C ASP A 96 6.76 -0.22 0.68
N ILE A 97 6.34 -1.48 0.87
CA ILE A 97 6.26 -2.47 -0.21
C ILE A 97 5.23 -2.03 -1.27
N ASN A 98 4.04 -1.65 -0.82
CA ASN A 98 2.98 -1.17 -1.69
C ASN A 98 3.38 0.11 -2.45
N GLN A 99 4.00 1.06 -1.75
CA GLN A 99 4.47 2.32 -2.36
C GLN A 99 5.54 2.06 -3.41
N LYS A 100 6.51 1.20 -3.12
CA LYS A 100 7.58 0.84 -4.06
C LYS A 100 7.02 0.22 -5.35
N GLU A 101 6.06 -0.68 -5.23
CA GLU A 101 5.43 -1.33 -6.39
C GLU A 101 4.56 -0.36 -7.19
N PHE A 102 3.85 0.54 -6.50
CA PHE A 102 3.13 1.64 -7.15
C PHE A 102 4.08 2.51 -7.97
N ASP A 103 5.17 3.00 -7.37
CA ASP A 103 6.16 3.87 -8.03
C ASP A 103 6.79 3.18 -9.24
N GLN A 104 7.12 1.90 -9.12
CA GLN A 104 7.65 1.11 -10.24
C GLN A 104 6.66 0.99 -11.39
N LYS A 105 5.39 0.69 -11.11
CA LYS A 105 4.35 0.56 -12.13
C LYS A 105 4.08 1.90 -12.83
N ILE A 106 4.04 3.01 -12.08
CA ILE A 106 3.89 4.36 -12.64
C ILE A 106 5.09 4.72 -13.52
N SER A 107 6.31 4.50 -13.04
CA SER A 107 7.53 4.76 -13.80
C SER A 107 7.59 3.94 -15.10
N TYR A 108 7.23 2.66 -15.02
CA TYR A 108 7.12 1.79 -16.19
C TYR A 108 6.08 2.29 -17.20
N ALA A 109 4.89 2.69 -16.73
CA ALA A 109 3.84 3.22 -17.59
C ALA A 109 4.30 4.49 -18.33
N PHE A 110 4.93 5.44 -17.63
CA PHE A 110 5.47 6.65 -18.27
C PHE A 110 6.59 6.34 -19.27
N SER A 111 7.49 5.40 -18.96
CA SER A 111 8.53 4.96 -19.88
C SER A 111 7.95 4.37 -21.17
N ARG A 112 6.85 3.60 -21.07
CA ARG A 112 6.13 3.06 -22.24
C ARG A 112 5.42 4.13 -23.06
N LEU A 113 4.91 5.19 -22.42
CA LEU A 113 4.29 6.32 -23.11
C LEU A 113 5.30 7.24 -23.80
N ASN A 114 6.57 7.21 -23.39
CA ASN A 114 7.61 8.08 -23.96
C ASN A 114 7.89 7.82 -25.45
N ILE A 115 7.55 6.64 -25.98
CA ILE A 115 7.67 6.36 -27.42
C ILE A 115 6.53 7.00 -28.24
N PHE A 116 5.41 7.32 -27.60
CA PHE A 116 4.19 7.74 -28.27
C PHE A 116 4.35 9.04 -29.09
N PRO A 117 5.04 10.09 -28.60
CA PRO A 117 5.30 11.29 -29.41
C PRO A 117 6.10 10.98 -30.69
N TYR A 118 7.07 10.08 -30.64
CA TYR A 118 7.86 9.69 -31.81
C TYR A 118 7.02 8.92 -32.83
N VAL A 119 6.19 7.98 -32.36
CA VAL A 119 5.25 7.25 -33.22
C VAL A 119 4.28 8.22 -33.89
N LEU A 120 3.71 9.17 -33.14
CA LEU A 120 2.82 10.19 -33.69
C LEU A 120 3.53 11.09 -34.71
N ALA A 121 4.79 11.49 -34.45
CA ALA A 121 5.56 12.30 -35.38
C ALA A 121 5.85 11.57 -36.70
N VAL A 122 6.22 10.29 -36.63
CA VAL A 122 6.42 9.45 -37.82
C VAL A 122 5.12 9.32 -38.63
N TRP A 123 3.99 9.08 -37.96
CA TRP A 123 2.69 9.02 -38.61
C TRP A 123 2.28 10.35 -39.25
N LEU A 124 2.53 11.48 -38.58
CA LEU A 124 2.26 12.80 -39.13
C LEU A 124 3.06 13.04 -40.43
N ILE A 125 4.35 12.71 -40.43
CA ILE A 125 5.20 12.82 -41.63
C ILE A 125 4.67 11.92 -42.75
N ALA A 126 4.30 10.68 -42.44
CA ALA A 126 3.72 9.75 -43.42
C ALA A 126 2.44 10.31 -44.06
N VAL A 127 1.55 10.92 -43.28
CA VAL A 127 0.31 11.55 -43.77
C VAL A 127 0.62 12.75 -44.66
N ILE A 128 1.60 13.60 -44.30
CA ILE A 128 2.02 14.74 -45.13
C ILE A 128 2.56 14.23 -46.47
N ILE A 129 3.44 13.23 -46.47
CA ILE A 129 3.99 12.63 -47.69
C ILE A 129 2.88 12.05 -48.57
N ALA A 130 1.96 11.28 -47.97
CA ALA A 130 0.83 10.69 -48.69
C ALA A 130 -0.07 11.77 -49.32
N SER A 131 -0.30 12.87 -48.59
CA SER A 131 -1.07 14.03 -49.08
C SER A 131 -0.38 14.69 -50.27
N VAL A 132 0.93 14.92 -50.19
CA VAL A 132 1.71 15.50 -51.31
C VAL A 132 1.69 14.59 -52.54
N ILE A 133 1.90 13.28 -52.36
CA ILE A 133 1.85 12.29 -53.45
C ILE A 133 0.44 12.26 -54.08
N GLY A 134 -0.61 12.28 -53.27
CA GLY A 134 -1.99 12.28 -53.75
C GLY A 134 -2.38 13.57 -54.50
N MET A 135 -1.85 14.72 -54.08
CA MET A 135 -2.11 16.02 -54.75
C MET A 135 -1.24 16.24 -56.00
N LYS A 136 -0.08 15.58 -56.10
CA LYS A 136 0.88 15.79 -57.18
C LYS A 136 0.27 15.70 -58.60
N PRO A 137 -0.57 14.71 -58.96
CA PRO A 137 -1.17 14.65 -60.29
C PRO A 137 -2.00 15.90 -60.62
N ARG A 138 -2.75 16.42 -59.63
CA ARG A 138 -3.54 17.65 -59.80
C ARG A 138 -2.67 18.88 -59.87
N LEU A 139 -1.59 18.95 -59.10
CA LEU A 139 -0.67 20.10 -59.15
C LEU A 139 0.08 20.16 -60.49
N ASP A 140 0.43 19.01 -61.08
CA ASP A 140 1.06 18.94 -62.39
C ASP A 140 0.11 19.36 -63.54
N GLU A 141 -1.23 19.22 -63.38
CA GLU A 141 -2.22 19.75 -64.34
C GLU A 141 -2.22 21.29 -64.44
N TYR A 142 -1.83 22.01 -63.39
CA TYR A 142 -1.86 23.49 -63.35
C TYR A 142 -0.50 24.15 -63.61
N ARG A 143 0.54 23.36 -63.87
CA ARG A 143 1.87 23.86 -64.27
C ARG A 143 1.86 24.17 -65.77
N PHE A 144 1.29 25.32 -66.12
CA PHE A 144 1.45 25.97 -67.44
C PHE A 144 2.77 26.73 -67.53
#